data_AF-A0A0G1J8M3-F1
#
_entry.id   AF-A0A0G1J8M3-F1
#
_cell.length_a   1.000
_cell.length_b   1.000
_cell.length_c   1.000
_cell.angle_alpha   90.00
_cell.angle_beta   90.00
_cell.angle_gamma   90.00
#
_symmetry.space_group_name_H-M   'P 1'
#
loop_
_entity.id
_entity.type
_entity.pdbx_description
1 polymer ?
#
loop_
_entity_poly.entity_id
_entity_poly.type
_entity_poly.pdbx_seq_one_letter_code
_entity_poly.pdbx_strand_id
1 'polypeptide(L)'
;MKNKFPALFLIVLSVTLLTACSDPYPESSQVIEINDTALEGKSIRILRISPDERYIDVKQNLIVPELVDTINSGELNIISVKTGYTGAFLTSADITYDNSGPGKGNALRIKLLILETRYIDVRDKELSPQLDEFVNSGQYDIVKIQTTYVEGYLVAAEIYYYEEE
;
A
#
# COMPACT_ATOMS: atom_id res chain seq x y z
N MET A 1 -26.39 -9.83 -58.28
CA MET A 1 -25.15 -9.45 -57.57
C MET A 1 -25.38 -9.67 -56.08
N LYS A 2 -24.77 -10.68 -55.46
CA LYS A 2 -24.93 -10.97 -54.02
C LYS A 2 -23.66 -10.52 -53.29
N ASN A 3 -23.80 -9.51 -52.44
CA ASN A 3 -22.75 -8.92 -51.62
C ASN A 3 -22.13 -9.98 -50.70
N LYS A 4 -20.87 -10.36 -50.95
CA LYS A 4 -20.08 -11.30 -50.14
C LYS A 4 -19.15 -10.59 -49.14
N PHE A 5 -19.62 -9.53 -48.48
CA PHE A 5 -18.79 -8.77 -47.55
C PHE A 5 -19.33 -8.51 -46.12
N PRO A 6 -20.46 -9.07 -45.62
CA PRO A 6 -20.87 -8.77 -44.25
C PRO A 6 -20.16 -9.63 -43.18
N ALA A 7 -19.65 -10.82 -43.52
CA ALA A 7 -19.13 -11.78 -42.54
C ALA A 7 -17.69 -11.48 -42.09
N LEU A 8 -16.82 -11.05 -43.01
CA LEU A 8 -15.40 -10.81 -42.68
C LEU A 8 -15.22 -9.61 -41.75
N PHE A 9 -16.07 -8.57 -41.89
CA PHE A 9 -16.01 -7.37 -41.07
C PHE A 9 -16.45 -7.62 -39.61
N LEU A 10 -17.43 -8.52 -39.40
CA LEU A 10 -17.92 -8.91 -38.08
C LEU A 10 -16.90 -9.78 -37.30
N ILE A 11 -16.11 -10.60 -38.00
CA ILE A 11 -15.08 -11.44 -37.38
C ILE A 11 -13.87 -10.59 -36.95
N VAL A 12 -13.45 -9.62 -37.77
CA VAL A 12 -12.34 -8.73 -37.39
C VAL A 12 -12.74 -7.82 -36.23
N LEU A 13 -13.99 -7.33 -36.18
CA LEU A 13 -14.50 -6.48 -35.09
C LEU A 13 -14.60 -7.22 -33.75
N SER A 14 -14.90 -8.52 -33.77
CA SER A 14 -14.98 -9.34 -32.54
C SER A 14 -13.61 -9.74 -31.98
N VAL A 15 -12.59 -9.86 -32.83
CA VAL A 15 -11.21 -10.13 -32.38
C VAL A 15 -10.54 -8.89 -31.77
N THR A 16 -10.88 -7.68 -32.22
CA THR A 16 -10.32 -6.43 -31.65
C THR A 16 -10.93 -6.00 -30.31
N LEU A 17 -12.09 -6.52 -29.93
CA LEU A 17 -12.74 -6.22 -28.64
C LEU A 17 -12.20 -7.06 -27.47
N LEU A 18 -11.33 -8.04 -27.73
CA LEU A 18 -10.74 -8.92 -26.70
C LEU A 18 -9.36 -8.46 -26.20
N THR A 19 -8.79 -7.37 -26.72
CA THR A 19 -7.45 -6.90 -26.35
C THR A 19 -7.42 -5.64 -25.47
N ALA A 20 -8.57 -5.21 -24.93
CA ALA A 20 -8.61 -4.19 -23.88
C ALA A 20 -8.69 -4.85 -22.49
N CYS A 21 -7.80 -5.81 -22.23
CA CYS A 21 -7.49 -6.18 -20.86
C CYS A 21 -6.43 -5.17 -20.41
N SER A 22 -6.84 -4.09 -19.77
CA SER A 22 -5.93 -3.30 -18.93
C SER A 22 -5.25 -4.29 -17.99
N ASP A 23 -3.91 -4.31 -17.96
CA ASP A 23 -3.14 -5.22 -17.10
C ASP A 23 -3.84 -5.33 -15.74
N PRO A 24 -4.36 -6.51 -15.36
CA PRO A 24 -5.20 -6.66 -14.20
C PRO A 24 -4.30 -6.71 -12.97
N TYR A 25 -3.71 -5.57 -12.61
CA TYR A 25 -3.04 -5.44 -11.34
C TYR A 25 -4.12 -5.43 -10.26
N PRO A 26 -4.19 -6.47 -9.40
CA PRO A 26 -5.20 -6.50 -8.35
C PRO A 26 -5.02 -5.29 -7.43
N GLU A 27 -6.11 -4.57 -7.16
CA GLU A 27 -6.13 -3.54 -6.13
C GLU A 27 -6.33 -4.21 -4.76
N SER A 28 -5.57 -3.79 -3.77
CA SER A 28 -5.77 -4.21 -2.38
C SER A 28 -5.64 -3.02 -1.44
N SER A 29 -6.37 -3.06 -0.33
CA SER A 29 -6.25 -2.06 0.73
C SER A 29 -6.00 -2.73 2.05
N GLN A 30 -5.07 -2.17 2.82
CA GLN A 30 -4.72 -2.67 4.14
C GLN A 30 -5.05 -1.58 5.17
N VAL A 31 -5.63 -1.96 6.31
CA VAL A 31 -6.04 -1.02 7.37
C VAL A 31 -5.46 -1.46 8.70
N ILE A 32 -4.95 -0.51 9.48
CA ILE A 32 -4.50 -0.70 10.86
C ILE A 32 -5.29 0.21 11.76
N GLU A 33 -5.86 -0.32 12.82
CA GLU A 33 -6.48 0.45 13.90
C GLU A 33 -5.58 0.33 15.13
N ILE A 34 -5.22 1.46 15.73
CA ILE A 34 -4.22 1.57 16.81
C ILE A 34 -4.90 1.83 18.16
N ASN A 35 -6.16 2.27 18.16
CA ASN A 35 -6.90 2.58 19.37
C ASN A 35 -8.27 1.90 19.40
N ASP A 36 -8.49 1.05 20.41
CA ASP A 36 -9.80 0.51 20.81
C ASP A 36 -10.66 1.50 21.63
N THR A 37 -10.18 2.73 21.85
CA THR A 37 -10.90 3.70 22.69
C THR A 37 -11.99 4.42 21.91
N ALA A 38 -13.19 4.45 22.50
CA ALA A 38 -14.34 5.21 22.04
C ALA A 38 -13.93 6.59 21.48
N LEU A 39 -14.42 6.92 20.29
CA LEU A 39 -14.11 8.16 19.56
C LEU A 39 -14.72 9.42 20.20
N GLU A 40 -15.43 9.28 21.33
CA GLU A 40 -16.09 10.40 22.00
C GLU A 40 -15.08 11.45 22.46
N GLY A 41 -15.29 12.70 22.03
CA GLY A 41 -14.45 13.84 22.39
C GLY A 41 -13.13 13.96 21.61
N LYS A 42 -12.80 13.05 20.69
CA LYS A 42 -11.61 13.14 19.84
C LYS A 42 -11.83 14.05 18.63
N SER A 43 -10.80 14.78 18.21
CA SER A 43 -10.82 15.66 17.03
C SER A 43 -10.20 14.93 15.85
N ILE A 44 -10.98 14.03 15.26
CA ILE A 44 -10.50 13.10 14.23
C ILE A 44 -10.29 13.83 12.89
N ARG A 45 -9.13 13.63 12.29
CA ARG A 45 -8.79 14.11 10.95
C ARG A 45 -8.21 12.99 10.11
N ILE A 46 -8.32 13.14 8.80
CA ILE A 46 -7.73 12.23 7.81
C ILE A 46 -6.78 13.04 6.94
N LEU A 47 -5.53 12.61 6.87
CA LEU A 47 -4.56 13.07 5.88
C LEU A 47 -4.51 12.04 4.75
N ARG A 48 -4.75 12.48 3.52
CA ARG A 48 -4.73 11.63 2.33
C ARG A 48 -3.50 11.93 1.48
N ILE A 49 -2.73 10.90 1.19
CA ILE A 49 -1.54 10.90 0.34
C ILE A 49 -1.89 10.11 -0.93
N SER A 50 -2.19 10.80 -2.01
CA SER A 50 -2.66 10.20 -3.27
C SER A 50 -2.30 11.08 -4.46
N PRO A 51 -1.04 11.03 -4.93
CA PRO A 51 -0.58 11.82 -6.06
C PRO A 51 -1.40 11.57 -7.33
N ASP A 52 -1.68 12.64 -8.07
CA ASP A 52 -2.35 12.59 -9.37
C ASP A 52 -1.37 12.25 -10.49
N GLU A 53 -0.73 11.09 -10.36
CA GLU A 53 0.21 10.56 -11.35
C GLU A 53 -0.40 9.39 -12.13
N ARG A 54 0.07 9.18 -13.36
CA ARG A 54 -0.43 8.06 -14.19
C ARG A 54 0.36 6.77 -13.99
N TYR A 55 1.65 6.88 -13.69
CA TYR A 55 2.55 5.73 -13.57
C TYR A 55 2.67 5.28 -12.11
N ILE A 56 2.43 4.00 -11.86
CA ILE A 56 2.31 3.44 -10.49
C ILE A 56 3.63 3.41 -9.72
N ASP A 57 4.75 3.26 -10.41
CA ASP A 57 6.11 3.37 -9.88
C ASP A 57 6.41 4.81 -9.44
N VAL A 58 6.02 5.79 -10.26
CA VAL A 58 6.13 7.21 -9.90
C VAL A 58 5.27 7.54 -8.69
N LYS A 59 4.03 7.02 -8.62
CA LYS A 59 3.18 7.17 -7.43
C LYS A 59 3.87 6.65 -6.17
N GLN A 60 4.38 5.43 -6.21
CA GLN A 60 5.07 4.83 -5.06
C GLN A 60 6.24 5.72 -4.61
N ASN A 61 7.06 6.20 -5.54
CA ASN A 61 8.23 7.00 -5.21
C ASN A 61 7.90 8.36 -4.58
N LEU A 62 6.68 8.86 -4.78
CA LEU A 62 6.18 10.06 -4.10
C LEU A 62 5.53 9.73 -2.75
N ILE A 63 4.75 8.66 -2.67
CA ILE A 63 3.99 8.31 -1.47
C ILE A 63 4.90 7.79 -0.35
N VAL A 64 5.89 6.97 -0.69
CA VAL A 64 6.75 6.29 0.28
C VAL A 64 7.47 7.26 1.21
N PRO A 65 8.23 8.27 0.70
CA PRO A 65 8.88 9.22 1.59
C PRO A 65 7.86 10.02 2.40
N GLU A 66 6.77 10.50 1.78
CA GLU A 66 5.75 11.29 2.48
C GLU A 66 5.08 10.50 3.61
N LEU A 67 4.72 9.24 3.37
CA LEU A 67 4.11 8.35 4.37
C LEU A 67 5.08 8.04 5.52
N VAL A 68 6.32 7.67 5.19
CA VAL A 68 7.34 7.34 6.19
C VAL A 68 7.67 8.55 7.05
N ASP A 69 7.91 9.71 6.44
CA ASP A 69 8.22 10.95 7.15
C ASP A 69 7.05 11.37 8.03
N THR A 70 5.81 11.29 7.52
CA THR A 70 4.61 11.66 8.29
C THR A 70 4.46 10.78 9.53
N ILE A 71 4.57 9.46 9.39
CA ILE A 71 4.41 8.54 10.52
C ILE A 71 5.57 8.65 11.51
N ASN A 72 6.81 8.67 10.99
CA ASN A 72 7.99 8.61 11.84
C ASN A 72 8.36 9.95 12.48
N SER A 73 7.78 11.07 12.03
CA SER A 73 7.96 12.38 12.67
C SER A 73 7.45 12.42 14.11
N GLY A 74 6.45 11.59 14.44
CA GLY A 74 5.76 11.60 15.72
C GLY A 74 4.92 12.85 15.99
N GLU A 75 4.70 13.71 14.99
CA GLU A 75 3.89 14.92 15.13
C GLU A 75 2.39 14.60 15.28
N LEU A 76 1.94 13.53 14.63
CA LEU A 76 0.53 13.11 14.61
C LEU A 76 0.26 12.03 15.65
N ASN A 77 -0.84 12.17 16.41
CA ASN A 77 -1.36 11.10 17.25
C ASN A 77 -2.17 10.11 16.39
N ILE A 78 -1.45 9.23 15.69
CA ILE A 78 -2.03 8.32 14.70
C ILE A 78 -2.99 7.31 15.35
N ILE A 79 -4.16 7.17 14.75
CA ILE A 79 -5.22 6.22 15.13
C ILE A 79 -5.29 5.08 14.12
N SER A 80 -5.20 5.39 12.83
CA SER A 80 -5.24 4.37 11.79
C SER A 80 -4.42 4.78 10.59
N VAL A 81 -3.87 3.78 9.91
CA VAL A 81 -3.23 3.95 8.60
C VAL A 81 -3.90 2.97 7.65
N LYS A 82 -4.31 3.48 6.49
CA LYS A 82 -4.85 2.69 5.41
C LYS A 82 -4.01 2.90 4.16
N THR A 83 -3.36 1.85 3.68
CA THR A 83 -2.60 1.89 2.45
C THR A 83 -3.36 1.21 1.31
N GLY A 84 -3.14 1.70 0.09
CA GLY A 84 -3.71 1.16 -1.13
C GLY A 84 -2.61 0.73 -2.08
N TYR A 85 -2.71 -0.50 -2.58
CA TYR A 85 -1.76 -1.08 -3.51
C TYR A 85 -2.45 -1.41 -4.83
N THR A 86 -1.72 -1.23 -5.92
CA THR A 86 -2.09 -1.75 -7.24
C THR A 86 -0.98 -2.68 -7.71
N GLY A 87 -1.29 -3.97 -7.78
CA GLY A 87 -0.30 -5.03 -8.06
C GLY A 87 0.67 -5.18 -6.90
N ALA A 88 1.86 -4.61 -7.03
CA ALA A 88 2.93 -4.63 -6.02
C ALA A 88 3.40 -3.24 -5.58
N PHE A 89 2.73 -2.18 -6.06
CA PHE A 89 3.14 -0.79 -5.84
C PHE A 89 2.18 -0.09 -4.89
N LEU A 90 2.73 0.67 -3.95
CA LEU A 90 1.96 1.54 -3.06
C LEU A 90 1.45 2.74 -3.86
N THR A 91 0.14 2.92 -3.93
CA THR A 91 -0.50 3.94 -4.79
C THR A 91 -1.35 4.96 -4.04
N SER A 92 -1.62 4.72 -2.75
CA SER A 92 -2.24 5.72 -1.87
C SER A 92 -2.03 5.36 -0.40
N ALA A 93 -2.12 6.37 0.48
CA ALA A 93 -2.27 6.15 1.91
C ALA A 93 -3.24 7.17 2.53
N ASP A 94 -4.05 6.73 3.48
CA ASP A 94 -4.89 7.58 4.32
C ASP A 94 -4.46 7.38 5.78
N ILE A 95 -4.09 8.47 6.46
CA ILE A 95 -3.68 8.46 7.87
C ILE A 95 -4.78 9.15 8.68
N THR A 96 -5.44 8.41 9.56
CA THR A 96 -6.39 8.96 10.53
C THR A 96 -5.66 9.28 11.82
N TYR A 97 -5.81 10.50 12.32
CA TYR A 97 -5.16 10.96 13.55
C TYR A 97 -6.09 11.77 14.45
N ASP A 98 -5.77 11.79 15.74
CA ASP A 98 -6.41 12.67 16.72
C ASP A 98 -5.67 14.00 16.81
N ASN A 99 -6.37 15.11 16.58
CA ASN A 99 -5.82 16.46 16.72
C ASN A 99 -6.14 17.11 18.08
N SER A 100 -6.71 16.36 19.04
CA SER A 100 -7.01 16.87 20.38
C SER A 100 -5.77 16.98 21.28
N GLY A 101 -4.66 16.32 20.94
CA GLY A 101 -3.40 16.38 21.68
C GLY A 101 -2.55 15.11 21.53
N PRO A 102 -1.40 15.05 22.24
CA PRO A 102 -0.49 13.90 22.21
C PRO A 102 -1.15 12.61 22.74
N GLY A 103 -0.72 11.47 22.21
CA GLY A 103 -1.11 10.15 22.67
C GLY A 103 -0.15 9.07 22.17
N LYS A 104 -0.50 7.79 22.37
CA LYS A 104 0.35 6.66 21.98
C LYS A 104 0.67 6.65 20.48
N GLY A 105 -0.22 7.20 19.65
CA GLY A 105 -0.03 7.28 18.20
C GLY A 105 1.17 8.12 17.77
N ASN A 106 1.62 9.07 18.59
CA ASN A 106 2.81 9.88 18.31
C ASN A 106 4.11 9.06 18.36
N ALA A 107 4.12 7.96 19.12
CA ALA A 107 5.29 7.09 19.22
C ALA A 107 5.35 6.06 18.07
N LEU A 108 4.29 5.93 17.27
CA LEU A 108 4.22 4.94 16.21
C LEU A 108 5.31 5.17 15.17
N ARG A 109 5.94 4.09 14.71
CA ARG A 109 6.87 4.07 13.58
C ARG A 109 6.41 3.09 12.53
N ILE A 110 6.85 3.31 11.30
CA ILE A 110 6.66 2.42 10.16
C ILE A 110 7.99 2.11 9.49
N LYS A 111 8.15 0.84 9.13
CA LYS A 111 9.15 0.36 8.18
C LYS A 111 8.42 -0.24 6.97
N LEU A 112 8.65 0.35 5.80
CA LEU A 112 8.16 -0.18 4.53
C LEU A 112 9.24 -1.04 3.88
N LEU A 113 8.89 -2.27 3.54
CA LEU A 113 9.70 -3.21 2.77
C LEU A 113 9.03 -3.38 1.40
N ILE A 114 9.49 -2.60 0.44
CA ILE A 114 8.95 -2.50 -0.92
C ILE A 114 10.10 -2.29 -1.90
N LEU A 115 9.91 -2.68 -3.16
CA LEU A 115 10.88 -2.44 -4.23
C LEU A 115 10.24 -1.69 -5.40
N GLU A 116 11.06 -1.15 -6.29
CA GLU A 116 10.61 -0.54 -7.55
C GLU A 116 10.46 -1.57 -8.68
N THR A 117 11.07 -2.76 -8.53
CA THR A 117 11.00 -3.81 -9.55
C THR A 117 9.61 -4.40 -9.69
N ARG A 118 9.22 -4.82 -10.90
CA ARG A 118 7.97 -5.55 -11.16
C ARG A 118 8.11 -7.08 -11.06
N TYR A 119 9.34 -7.58 -10.89
CA TYR A 119 9.61 -9.02 -10.81
C TYR A 119 9.31 -9.54 -9.40
N ILE A 120 8.21 -10.27 -9.26
CA ILE A 120 7.67 -10.72 -7.96
C ILE A 120 8.59 -11.73 -7.25
N ASP A 121 9.33 -12.54 -8.01
CA ASP A 121 10.33 -13.48 -7.50
C ASP A 121 11.54 -12.77 -6.89
N VAL A 122 11.98 -11.67 -7.53
CA VAL A 122 13.05 -10.82 -7.00
C VAL A 122 12.60 -10.14 -5.71
N ARG A 123 11.37 -9.63 -5.67
CA ARG A 123 10.79 -9.03 -4.45
C ARG A 123 10.81 -10.02 -3.30
N ASP A 124 10.26 -11.21 -3.47
CA ASP A 124 10.19 -12.19 -2.39
C ASP A 124 11.58 -12.55 -1.87
N LYS A 125 12.52 -12.80 -2.78
CA LYS A 125 13.91 -13.14 -2.44
C LYS A 125 14.62 -12.05 -1.63
N GLU A 126 14.33 -10.78 -1.90
CA GLU A 126 14.96 -9.65 -1.21
C GLU A 126 14.20 -9.22 0.06
N LEU A 127 12.87 -9.25 0.03
CA LEU A 127 12.03 -8.75 1.12
C LEU A 127 11.87 -9.77 2.26
N SER A 128 11.75 -11.07 1.95
CA SER A 128 11.51 -12.09 2.97
C SER A 128 12.63 -12.15 4.03
N PRO A 129 13.94 -12.16 3.68
CA PRO A 129 15.00 -12.12 4.67
C PRO A 129 15.01 -10.84 5.52
N GLN A 130 14.69 -9.69 4.92
CA GLN A 130 14.62 -8.41 5.63
C GLN A 130 13.47 -8.36 6.62
N LEU A 131 12.31 -8.90 6.22
CA LEU A 131 11.14 -9.02 7.10
C LEU A 131 11.47 -9.93 8.29
N ASP A 132 12.04 -11.10 8.03
CA ASP A 132 12.43 -12.06 9.06
C ASP A 132 13.47 -11.46 10.02
N GLU A 133 14.48 -10.77 9.50
CA GLU A 133 15.49 -10.10 10.32
C GLU A 133 14.87 -9.03 11.22
N PHE A 134 14.03 -8.15 10.67
CA PHE A 134 13.41 -7.08 11.43
C PHE A 134 12.51 -7.61 12.56
N VAL A 135 11.65 -8.59 12.23
CA VAL A 135 10.68 -9.15 13.18
C VAL A 135 11.35 -9.98 14.26
N ASN A 136 12.41 -10.74 13.92
CA ASN A 136 13.10 -11.60 14.87
C ASN A 136 14.25 -10.90 15.62
N SER A 137 14.53 -9.62 15.31
CA SER A 137 15.59 -8.85 15.98
C SER A 137 15.36 -8.69 17.49
N GLY A 138 14.09 -8.69 17.93
CA GLY A 138 13.71 -8.42 19.31
C GLY A 138 13.97 -6.98 19.77
N GLN A 139 14.24 -6.05 18.84
CA GLN A 139 14.58 -4.65 19.15
C GLN A 139 13.38 -3.71 19.16
N TYR A 140 12.22 -4.18 18.71
CA TYR A 140 11.05 -3.34 18.44
C TYR A 140 9.80 -3.99 19.04
N ASP A 141 8.94 -3.16 19.64
CA ASP A 141 7.59 -3.56 20.02
C ASP A 141 6.70 -3.53 18.77
N ILE A 142 6.63 -4.67 18.07
CA ILE A 142 5.87 -4.80 16.82
C ILE A 142 4.37 -4.72 17.12
N VAL A 143 3.73 -3.66 16.62
CA VAL A 143 2.29 -3.44 16.72
C VAL A 143 1.54 -4.29 15.70
N LYS A 144 1.99 -4.25 14.44
CA LYS A 144 1.36 -4.98 13.35
C LYS A 144 2.29 -5.12 12.16
N ILE A 145 2.22 -6.27 11.52
CA ILE A 145 2.85 -6.54 10.22
C ILE A 145 1.73 -6.72 9.22
N GLN A 146 1.81 -6.02 8.09
CA GLN A 146 0.93 -6.25 6.95
C GLN A 146 1.77 -6.68 5.77
N THR A 147 1.36 -7.77 5.13
CA THR A 147 2.08 -8.35 4.00
C THR A 147 1.16 -8.42 2.79
N THR A 148 1.70 -8.10 1.63
CA THR A 148 1.03 -8.25 0.35
C THR A 148 1.69 -9.38 -0.41
N TYR A 149 0.89 -10.34 -0.84
CA TYR A 149 1.34 -11.47 -1.64
C TYR A 149 0.71 -11.44 -3.03
N VAL A 150 1.51 -11.79 -4.04
CA VAL A 150 1.04 -12.03 -5.41
C VAL A 150 1.55 -13.39 -5.83
N GLU A 151 0.65 -14.28 -6.24
CA GLU A 151 0.99 -15.67 -6.64
C GLU A 151 1.81 -16.44 -5.59
N GLY A 152 1.64 -16.11 -4.30
CA GLY A 152 2.37 -16.73 -3.19
C GLY A 152 3.73 -16.08 -2.86
N TYR A 153 4.19 -15.10 -3.65
CA TYR A 153 5.42 -14.36 -3.42
C TYR A 153 5.17 -13.11 -2.58
N LEU A 154 6.02 -12.84 -1.58
CA LEU A 154 5.97 -11.58 -0.82
C LEU A 154 6.39 -10.42 -1.72
N VAL A 155 5.48 -9.47 -1.96
CA VAL A 155 5.75 -8.32 -2.84
C VAL A 155 5.86 -6.99 -2.10
N ALA A 156 5.31 -6.89 -0.90
CA ALA A 156 5.43 -5.75 -0.02
C ALA A 156 5.19 -6.18 1.43
N ALA A 157 5.84 -5.51 2.38
CA ALA A 157 5.48 -5.57 3.78
C ALA A 157 5.51 -4.17 4.42
N GLU A 158 4.59 -3.95 5.34
CA GLU A 158 4.53 -2.77 6.19
C GLU A 158 4.62 -3.22 7.64
N ILE A 159 5.60 -2.72 8.37
CA ILE A 159 5.83 -3.10 9.76
C ILE A 159 5.64 -1.86 10.61
N TYR A 160 4.66 -1.91 11.49
CA TYR A 160 4.32 -0.84 12.41
C TYR A 160 4.78 -1.24 13.80
N TYR A 161 5.50 -0.35 14.47
CA TYR A 161 6.18 -0.68 15.71
C TYR A 161 6.36 0.55 16.60
N TYR A 162 6.69 0.31 17.88
CA TYR A 162 7.27 1.31 18.76
C TYR A 162 8.75 0.99 18.97
N GLU A 163 9.57 2.03 19.06
CA GLU A 163 10.96 1.89 19.49
C GLU A 163 10.97 1.61 21.00
N GLU A 164 11.68 0.56 21.43
CA GLU A 164 11.91 0.33 22.87
C GLU A 164 12.84 1.43 23.41
N GLU A 165 12.53 1.98 24.59
CA GLU A 165 13.39 2.95 25.29
C GLU A 165 14.69 2.33 25.81
#